data_AF-A0A918UGX5-F1
#
_entry.id   AF-A0A918UGX5-F1
#
_cell.length_a   1.000
_cell.length_b   1.000
_cell.length_c   1.000
_cell.angle_alpha   90.00
_cell.angle_beta   90.00
_cell.angle_gamma   90.00
#
_symmetry.space_group_name_H-M   'P 1'
#
loop_
_entity.id
_entity.type
_entity.pdbx_description
1 polymer ?
#
loop_
_entity_poly.entity_id
_entity_poly.type
_entity_poly.pdbx_seq_one_letter_code
_entity_poly.pdbx_strand_id
1 'polypeptide(L)'
;MGDCDKGGCDRGGARCFPYRVGMEIWINPACSKCRSAIGLLDAEGAEYTVRRYLEDVPGEDEIRDVLARLGLEPWDITRTQEAAAKELGMKEWPRDAGSRDRWVRALAEHPKLIQRPIITADDGSAVVARTEEAVRDALSR
;
A
#
# COMPACT_ATOMS: atom_id res chain seq x y z
N MET A 1 23.97 -17.80 -23.13
CA MET A 1 22.59 -18.28 -22.94
C MET A 1 22.42 -18.63 -21.47
N GLY A 2 21.81 -17.83 -20.60
CA GLY A 2 21.20 -16.51 -20.69
C GLY A 2 21.15 -15.97 -19.26
N ASP A 3 21.22 -14.65 -19.16
CA ASP A 3 21.33 -13.77 -18.00
C ASP A 3 20.65 -14.21 -16.69
N CYS A 4 21.45 -14.23 -15.61
CA CYS A 4 20.97 -14.09 -14.24
C CYS A 4 20.80 -12.60 -13.95
N ASP A 5 19.61 -12.08 -14.23
CA ASP A 5 19.24 -10.71 -13.86
C ASP A 5 19.00 -10.59 -12.35
N LYS A 6 19.43 -9.46 -11.79
CA LYS A 6 19.79 -9.32 -10.38
C LYS A 6 18.57 -9.06 -9.49
N GLY A 7 18.07 -10.11 -8.85
CA GLY A 7 17.19 -9.99 -7.67
C GLY A 7 18.00 -10.09 -6.38
N GLY A 8 18.04 -9.02 -5.58
CA GLY A 8 18.69 -9.01 -4.28
C GLY A 8 18.01 -9.96 -3.29
N CYS A 9 18.72 -11.01 -2.86
CA CYS A 9 18.33 -11.82 -1.71
C CYS A 9 18.73 -11.11 -0.42
N ASP A 10 17.76 -10.64 0.37
CA ASP A 10 18.00 -10.40 1.80
C ASP A 10 17.88 -11.72 2.58
N ARG A 11 18.79 -11.90 3.54
CA ARG A 11 19.06 -13.17 4.23
C ARG A 11 18.04 -13.36 5.36
N GLY A 12 16.93 -14.04 5.07
CA GLY A 12 16.00 -14.41 6.14
C GLY A 12 14.70 -15.05 5.68
N GLY A 13 14.75 -16.28 5.15
CA GLY A 13 13.65 -17.25 5.27
C GLY A 13 12.32 -16.94 4.57
N ALA A 14 12.16 -17.56 3.39
CA ALA A 14 10.89 -17.97 2.79
C ALA A 14 9.82 -16.89 2.55
N ARG A 15 9.90 -16.25 1.38
CA ARG A 15 8.83 -16.22 0.35
C ARG A 15 9.37 -15.48 -0.88
N CYS A 16 9.64 -16.24 -1.94
CA CYS A 16 9.86 -15.66 -3.26
C CYS A 16 8.47 -15.34 -3.83
N PHE A 17 7.93 -14.17 -3.50
CA PHE A 17 6.85 -13.63 -4.32
C PHE A 17 7.49 -13.29 -5.67
N PRO A 18 6.89 -13.70 -6.81
CA PRO A 18 7.31 -13.16 -8.09
C PRO A 18 7.06 -11.66 -7.98
N TYR A 19 8.13 -10.88 -7.75
CA TYR A 19 8.06 -9.43 -7.86
C TYR A 19 7.58 -9.18 -9.29
N ARG A 20 6.30 -8.79 -9.44
CA ARG A 20 5.89 -8.07 -10.64
C ARG A 20 6.76 -6.83 -10.64
N VAL A 21 7.72 -6.83 -11.55
CA VAL A 21 8.49 -5.65 -11.92
C VAL A 21 7.47 -4.71 -12.54
N GLY A 22 7.09 -3.66 -11.82
CA GLY A 22 6.07 -2.73 -12.26
C GLY A 22 5.32 -2.05 -11.11
N MET A 23 5.17 -0.73 -11.23
CA MET A 23 4.42 0.11 -10.33
C MET A 23 2.98 -0.39 -10.14
N GLU A 24 2.50 -0.41 -8.90
CA GLU A 24 1.11 -0.79 -8.57
C GLU A 24 0.43 0.31 -7.76
N ILE A 25 -0.79 0.69 -8.14
CA ILE A 25 -1.61 1.66 -7.40
C ILE A 25 -2.87 1.02 -6.84
N TRP A 26 -3.05 1.15 -5.52
CA TRP A 26 -4.25 0.75 -4.81
C TRP A 26 -5.26 1.91 -4.80
N ILE A 27 -6.39 1.71 -5.48
CA ILE A 27 -7.42 2.74 -5.63
C ILE A 27 -8.80 2.27 -5.19
N ASN A 28 -9.66 3.25 -4.91
CA ASN A 28 -11.10 3.07 -5.00
C ASN A 28 -11.63 4.02 -6.10
N PRO A 29 -12.32 3.52 -7.15
CA PRO A 29 -12.82 4.32 -8.28
C PRO A 29 -13.66 5.54 -7.89
N ALA A 30 -14.36 5.47 -6.76
CA ALA A 30 -15.21 6.56 -6.27
C ALA A 30 -14.40 7.77 -5.72
N CYS A 31 -13.09 7.64 -5.50
CA CYS A 31 -12.29 8.66 -4.86
C CYS A 31 -11.68 9.67 -5.85
N SER A 32 -12.03 10.96 -5.70
CA SER A 32 -11.47 12.04 -6.53
C SER A 32 -9.94 12.12 -6.50
N LYS A 33 -9.31 11.86 -5.35
CA LYS A 33 -7.84 11.87 -5.22
C LYS A 33 -7.17 10.73 -5.99
N CYS A 34 -7.84 9.57 -6.07
CA CYS A 34 -7.34 8.45 -6.88
C CYS A 34 -7.38 8.79 -8.37
N ARG A 35 -8.42 9.50 -8.83
CA ARG A 35 -8.49 9.96 -10.23
C ARG A 35 -7.38 10.96 -10.58
N SER A 36 -7.08 11.90 -9.68
CA SER A 36 -5.97 12.83 -9.87
C SER A 36 -4.62 12.11 -9.92
N ALA A 37 -4.39 11.12 -9.04
CA ALA A 37 -3.16 10.33 -9.06
C ALA A 37 -3.00 9.54 -10.38
N ILE A 38 -4.05 8.84 -10.81
CA ILE A 38 -4.09 8.13 -12.10
C ILE A 38 -3.78 9.07 -13.27
N GLY A 39 -4.47 10.21 -13.34
CA GLY A 39 -4.24 11.17 -14.42
C GLY A 39 -2.82 11.73 -14.46
N LEU A 40 -2.17 11.86 -13.30
CA LEU A 40 -0.76 12.27 -13.24
C LEU A 40 0.18 11.14 -13.68
N LEU A 41 -0.08 9.89 -13.28
CA LEU A 41 0.69 8.73 -13.77
C LEU A 41 0.56 8.58 -15.29
N ASP A 42 -0.65 8.74 -15.83
CA ASP A 42 -0.92 8.70 -17.27
C ASP A 42 -0.22 9.84 -18.03
N ALA A 43 -0.25 11.06 -17.47
CA ALA A 43 0.37 12.23 -18.09
C ALA A 43 1.90 12.12 -18.18
N GLU A 44 2.51 11.41 -17.23
CA GLU A 44 3.95 11.16 -17.17
C GLU A 44 4.33 9.87 -17.95
N GLY A 45 3.35 9.16 -18.52
CA GLY A 45 3.57 7.95 -19.33
C GLY A 45 4.06 6.75 -18.53
N ALA A 46 3.78 6.70 -17.22
CA ALA A 46 4.19 5.60 -16.37
C ALA A 46 3.39 4.32 -16.66
N GLU A 47 4.06 3.18 -16.66
CA GLU A 47 3.40 1.88 -16.70
C GLU A 47 3.05 1.43 -15.28
N TYR A 48 1.77 1.19 -15.00
CA TYR A 48 1.34 0.77 -13.68
C TYR A 48 0.13 -0.18 -13.72
N THR A 49 0.02 -1.00 -12.68
CA THR A 49 -1.14 -1.88 -12.46
C THR A 49 -2.10 -1.24 -11.48
N VAL A 50 -3.40 -1.27 -11.80
CA VAL A 50 -4.45 -0.76 -10.91
C VAL A 50 -5.03 -1.91 -10.09
N ARG A 51 -4.85 -1.87 -8.77
CA ARG A 51 -5.51 -2.79 -7.83
C ARG A 51 -6.70 -2.11 -7.15
N ARG A 52 -7.90 -2.65 -7.36
CA ARG A 52 -9.10 -2.24 -6.62
C ARG A 52 -9.13 -2.98 -5.29
N TYR A 53 -8.40 -2.46 -4.31
CA TYR A 53 -8.12 -3.14 -3.03
C TYR A 53 -9.37 -3.44 -2.16
N LEU A 54 -10.56 -2.92 -2.52
CA LEU A 54 -11.83 -3.30 -1.88
C LEU A 54 -12.47 -4.54 -2.50
N GLU A 55 -12.12 -4.87 -3.74
CA GLU A 55 -12.58 -6.06 -4.46
C GLU A 55 -11.53 -7.17 -4.37
N ASP A 56 -10.27 -6.81 -4.60
CA ASP A 56 -9.11 -7.66 -4.41
C ASP A 56 -8.41 -7.25 -3.10
N VAL A 57 -8.97 -7.75 -1.99
CA VAL A 57 -8.58 -7.37 -0.64
C VAL A 57 -7.20 -7.92 -0.30
N PRO A 58 -6.23 -7.09 0.11
CA PRO A 58 -4.92 -7.56 0.49
C PRO A 58 -4.99 -8.38 1.79
N GLY A 59 -4.28 -9.50 1.83
CA GLY A 59 -4.11 -10.30 3.03
C GLY A 59 -3.27 -9.59 4.08
N GLU A 60 -3.23 -10.12 5.31
CA GLU A 60 -2.43 -9.53 6.39
C GLU A 60 -0.93 -9.47 6.04
N ASP A 61 -0.39 -10.50 5.40
CA ASP A 61 1.02 -10.56 4.98
C ASP A 61 1.34 -9.48 3.93
N GLU A 62 0.45 -9.28 2.94
CA GLU A 62 0.62 -8.21 1.95
C GLU A 62 0.56 -6.83 2.59
N ILE A 63 -0.33 -6.63 3.57
CA ILE A 63 -0.41 -5.38 4.33
C ILE A 63 0.89 -5.15 5.11
N ARG A 64 1.46 -6.18 5.75
CA ARG A 64 2.76 -6.08 6.45
C ARG A 64 3.88 -5.70 5.49
N ASP A 65 3.91 -6.29 4.31
CA ASP A 65 4.91 -5.99 3.29
C ASP A 65 4.80 -4.54 2.79
N VAL A 66 3.58 -4.07 2.50
CA VAL A 66 3.35 -2.68 2.11
C VAL A 66 3.74 -1.70 3.21
N LEU A 67 3.43 -2.02 4.47
CA LEU A 67 3.85 -1.19 5.62
C LEU A 67 5.37 -1.10 5.76
N ALA A 68 6.08 -2.20 5.53
CA ALA A 68 7.54 -2.21 5.53
C ALA A 68 8.11 -1.31 4.42
N ARG A 69 7.52 -1.36 3.22
CA ARG A 69 7.91 -0.52 2.08
C ARG A 69 7.58 0.97 2.28
N LEU A 70 6.49 1.25 2.99
CA LEU A 70 6.09 2.61 3.38
C LEU A 70 6.98 3.18 4.49
N GLY A 71 7.62 2.32 5.29
CA GLY A 71 8.26 2.72 6.55
C GLY A 71 7.27 3.28 7.57
N LEU A 72 6.00 2.84 7.52
CA LEU A 72 4.91 3.31 8.35
C LEU A 72 4.32 2.20 9.21
N GLU A 73 3.63 2.59 10.28
CA GLU A 73 2.90 1.67 11.14
C GLU A 73 1.44 1.55 10.68
N PRO A 74 0.74 0.45 11.02
CA PRO A 74 -0.63 0.22 10.52
C PRO A 74 -1.61 1.32 10.96
N TRP A 75 -1.40 1.94 12.12
CA TRP A 75 -2.24 3.07 12.56
C TRP A 75 -2.03 4.35 11.73
N ASP A 76 -0.88 4.52 11.07
CA ASP A 76 -0.59 5.69 10.22
C ASP A 76 -1.33 5.64 8.88
N ILE A 77 -1.60 4.42 8.39
CA ILE A 77 -2.40 4.17 7.20
C ILE A 77 -3.86 3.87 7.51
N THR A 78 -4.31 4.02 8.76
CA THR A 78 -5.70 3.76 9.15
C THR A 78 -6.56 5.03 9.09
N ARG A 79 -7.65 4.96 8.33
CA ARG A 79 -8.69 5.99 8.25
C ARG A 79 -9.63 5.90 9.46
N THR A 80 -9.20 6.47 10.58
CA THR A 80 -9.95 6.49 11.84
C THR A 80 -11.30 7.24 11.81
N GLN A 81 -11.64 7.89 10.69
CA GLN A 81 -12.91 8.61 10.50
C GLN A 81 -14.02 7.75 9.89
N GLU A 82 -13.68 6.59 9.32
CA GLU A 82 -14.66 5.66 8.72
C GLU A 82 -15.59 5.07 9.79
N ALA A 83 -16.81 4.68 9.39
CA ALA A 83 -17.79 4.10 10.30
C ALA A 83 -17.25 2.83 10.99
N ALA A 84 -16.63 1.92 10.23
CA ALA A 84 -16.00 0.71 10.77
C ALA A 84 -14.94 1.02 11.84
N ALA A 85 -14.16 2.09 11.69
CA ALA A 85 -13.17 2.47 12.69
C ALA A 85 -13.81 2.90 14.01
N LYS A 86 -14.96 3.58 13.92
CA LYS A 86 -15.74 4.02 15.09
C LYS A 86 -16.41 2.85 15.78
N GLU A 87 -17.01 1.94 15.02
CA GLU A 87 -17.64 0.72 15.54
C GLU A 87 -16.65 -0.17 16.29
N LEU A 88 -15.43 -0.28 15.77
CA LEU A 88 -14.33 -1.03 16.39
C LEU A 88 -13.63 -0.29 17.55
N GLY A 89 -13.96 0.98 17.79
CA GLY A 89 -13.29 1.80 18.80
C GLY A 89 -11.80 2.04 18.53
N MET A 90 -11.36 2.04 17.25
CA MET A 90 -9.93 2.06 16.89
C MET A 90 -9.16 3.27 17.38
N LYS A 91 -9.85 4.37 17.70
CA LYS A 91 -9.22 5.57 18.28
C LYS A 91 -8.60 5.30 19.66
N GLU A 92 -9.14 4.35 20.41
CA GLU A 92 -8.69 3.99 21.75
C GLU A 92 -7.69 2.84 21.76
N TRP A 93 -7.38 2.28 20.58
CA TRP A 93 -6.45 1.17 20.48
C TRP A 93 -5.03 1.66 20.76
N PRO A 94 -4.22 0.89 21.52
CA PRO A 94 -2.83 1.22 21.72
C PRO A 94 -2.05 1.23 20.39
N ARG A 95 -1.04 2.09 20.31
CA ARG A 95 -0.17 2.27 19.14
C ARG A 95 1.24 1.83 19.49
N ASP A 96 1.36 0.55 19.82
CA ASP A 96 2.60 -0.10 20.20
C ASP A 96 2.77 -1.43 19.43
N ALA A 97 3.96 -2.00 19.54
CA ALA A 97 4.31 -3.25 18.86
C ALA A 97 3.39 -4.42 19.25
N GLY A 98 2.93 -4.49 20.50
CA GLY A 98 2.03 -5.55 20.97
C GLY A 98 0.62 -5.47 20.35
N SER A 99 0.25 -4.29 19.85
CA SER A 99 -1.03 -4.05 19.20
C SER A 99 -0.96 -4.12 17.67
N ARG A 100 0.24 -4.14 17.07
CA ARG A 100 0.44 -4.06 15.62
C ARG A 100 -0.36 -5.11 14.84
N ASP A 101 -0.32 -6.37 15.27
CA ASP A 101 -1.04 -7.46 14.59
C ASP A 101 -2.55 -7.26 14.61
N ARG A 102 -3.08 -6.73 15.72
CA ARG A 102 -4.51 -6.40 15.83
C ARG A 102 -4.92 -5.32 14.81
N TRP A 103 -4.08 -4.30 14.63
CA TRP A 103 -4.32 -3.27 13.61
C TRP A 103 -4.26 -3.86 12.20
N VAL A 104 -3.25 -4.65 11.87
CA VAL A 104 -3.12 -5.29 10.55
C VAL A 104 -4.32 -6.17 10.24
N ARG A 105 -4.73 -7.01 11.19
CA ARG A 105 -5.91 -7.86 11.04
C ARG A 105 -7.18 -7.04 10.77
N ALA A 106 -7.37 -5.94 11.49
CA ALA A 106 -8.51 -5.07 11.26
C ALA A 106 -8.48 -4.42 9.86
N LEU A 107 -7.29 -4.07 9.35
CA LEU A 107 -7.14 -3.56 7.99
C LEU A 107 -7.47 -4.62 6.92
N ALA A 108 -7.12 -5.88 7.15
CA ALA A 108 -7.46 -7.00 6.26
C ALA A 108 -8.97 -7.33 6.30
N GLU A 109 -9.57 -7.35 7.50
CA GLU A 109 -11.01 -7.60 7.68
C GLU A 109 -11.88 -6.44 7.16
N HIS A 110 -11.37 -5.20 7.26
CA HIS A 110 -12.06 -3.99 6.85
C HIS A 110 -11.17 -3.13 5.95
N PRO A 111 -10.95 -3.52 4.67
CA PRO A 111 -10.03 -2.79 3.78
C PRO A 111 -10.40 -1.32 3.60
N LYS A 112 -11.68 -0.94 3.76
CA LYS A 112 -12.12 0.48 3.77
C LYS A 112 -11.34 1.37 4.75
N LEU A 113 -10.78 0.79 5.80
CA LEU A 113 -9.90 1.45 6.77
C LEU A 113 -8.55 1.85 6.19
N ILE A 114 -8.05 1.17 5.15
CA ILE A 114 -6.76 1.46 4.53
C ILE A 114 -6.80 2.84 3.86
N GLN A 115 -5.77 3.64 4.11
CA GLN A 115 -5.57 4.95 3.50
C GLN A 115 -5.34 4.81 2.00
N ARG A 116 -5.86 5.78 1.23
CA ARG A 116 -5.82 5.78 -0.23
C ARG A 116 -5.32 7.10 -0.82
N PRO A 117 -4.82 7.10 -2.06
CA PRO A 117 -4.25 5.93 -2.75
C PRO A 117 -2.90 5.52 -2.13
N ILE A 118 -2.50 4.26 -2.34
CA ILE A 118 -1.15 3.76 -2.04
C ILE A 118 -0.52 3.37 -3.37
N ILE A 119 0.69 3.87 -3.64
CA ILE A 119 1.48 3.48 -4.81
C ILE A 119 2.66 2.67 -4.31
N THR A 120 2.88 1.51 -4.91
CA THR A 120 4.14 0.76 -4.84
C THR A 120 4.92 1.09 -6.10
N ALA A 121 6.12 1.66 -5.94
CA ALA A 121 6.99 2.09 -7.03
C ALA A 121 7.83 0.93 -7.59
N ASP A 122 8.56 1.17 -8.69
CA ASP A 122 9.31 0.13 -9.42
C ASP A 122 10.51 -0.39 -8.63
N ASP A 123 11.15 0.45 -7.80
CA ASP A 123 12.18 0.04 -6.85
C ASP A 123 11.66 -0.80 -5.66
N GLY A 124 10.33 -1.01 -5.61
CA GLY A 124 9.65 -1.75 -4.55
C GLY A 124 9.33 -0.92 -3.31
N SER A 125 9.66 0.37 -3.27
CA SER A 125 9.21 1.28 -2.22
C SER A 125 7.72 1.58 -2.34
N ALA A 126 7.10 2.15 -1.30
CA ALA A 126 5.70 2.53 -1.34
C ALA A 126 5.47 3.93 -0.79
N VAL A 127 4.42 4.60 -1.28
CA VAL A 127 4.05 5.96 -0.91
C VAL A 127 2.53 6.10 -0.74
N VAL A 128 2.12 6.82 0.31
CA VAL A 128 0.72 7.23 0.49
C VAL A 128 0.45 8.49 -0.36
N ALA A 129 -0.02 8.28 -1.58
CA ALA A 129 -0.15 9.28 -2.64
C ALA A 129 -1.38 10.22 -2.49
N ARG A 130 -1.47 10.91 -1.35
CA ARG A 130 -2.58 11.85 -1.05
C ARG A 130 -2.44 13.23 -1.71
N THR A 131 -1.23 13.57 -2.17
CA THR A 131 -0.85 14.84 -2.79
C THR A 131 -0.15 14.56 -4.11
N GLU A 132 -0.14 15.54 -5.01
CA GLU A 132 0.59 15.42 -6.29
C GLU A 132 2.08 15.19 -6.06
N GLU A 133 2.68 15.87 -5.07
CA GLU A 133 4.08 15.68 -4.67
C GLU A 133 4.38 14.23 -4.31
N ALA A 134 3.48 13.56 -3.58
CA ALA A 134 3.64 12.15 -3.21
C ALA A 134 3.49 11.20 -4.42
N VAL A 135 2.70 11.56 -5.42
CA VAL A 135 2.63 10.81 -6.69
C VAL A 135 3.94 11.00 -7.48
N ARG A 136 4.46 12.23 -7.55
CA ARG A 136 5.75 12.52 -8.22
C ARG A 136 6.93 11.84 -7.53
N ASP A 137 6.92 11.79 -6.20
CA ASP A 137 7.90 11.03 -5.43
C ASP A 137 7.88 9.55 -5.83
N ALA A 138 6.70 8.94 -5.93
CA ALA A 138 6.56 7.55 -6.38
C ALA A 138 7.05 7.33 -7.83
N LEU A 139 6.92 8.31 -8.72
CA LEU A 139 7.44 8.26 -10.10
C LEU A 139 8.97 8.36 -10.18
N SER A 140 9.62 8.91 -9.16
CA SER A 140 11.07 9.10 -9.12
C SER A 140 11.84 7.92 -8.51
N ARG A 141 11.12 6.89 -8.08
CA ARG A 141 11.60 5.72 -7.35
C ARG A 141 11.47 4.48 -8.22
#